data_AF-A0A164KEY5-F1
#
_entry.id   AF-A0A164KEY5-F1
#
_cell.length_a   1.000
_cell.length_b   1.000
_cell.length_c   1.000
_cell.angle_alpha   90.00
_cell.angle_beta   90.00
_cell.angle_gamma   90.00
#
_symmetry.space_group_name_H-M   'P 1'
#
loop_
_entity.id
_entity.type
_entity.pdbx_description
1 polymer ?
#
loop_
_entity_poly.entity_id
_entity_poly.type
_entity_poly.pdbx_seq_one_letter_code
_entity_poly.pdbx_strand_id
1 'polypeptide(L)'
;MTTVYGLTSRARTAVNGRAAEFAVLAILSPGGQLTAQQLSEQARLTAWATRGALARLEKRGLVVSTYGRARWRVTKRGRAAVIVKGERFAS
;
A
#
# COMPACT_ATOMS: atom_id res chain seq x y z
N MET A 1 26.49 -11.95 14.38
CA MET A 1 26.70 -11.32 13.05
C MET A 1 25.90 -10.04 12.99
N THR A 2 26.59 -8.90 13.09
CA THR A 2 26.02 -7.56 13.28
C THR A 2 25.73 -6.92 11.92
N THR A 3 24.48 -6.48 11.71
CA THR A 3 24.00 -5.82 10.49
C THR A 3 24.70 -4.49 10.26
N VAL A 4 25.39 -4.36 9.13
CA VAL A 4 25.95 -3.11 8.61
C VAL A 4 24.83 -2.19 8.10
N TYR A 5 24.64 -1.06 8.79
CA TYR A 5 23.86 0.10 8.33
C TYR A 5 24.81 1.10 7.65
N GLY A 6 24.52 1.47 6.40
CA GLY A 6 25.14 2.65 5.79
C GLY A 6 25.09 2.61 4.27
N LEU A 7 24.33 3.55 3.67
CA LEU A 7 24.24 3.80 2.23
C LEU A 7 23.58 2.70 1.37
N THR A 8 22.24 2.67 1.41
CA THR A 8 21.27 2.25 0.34
C THR A 8 19.87 1.96 0.91
N SER A 9 19.72 1.99 2.24
CA SER A 9 18.46 1.68 2.93
C SER A 9 17.31 2.63 2.58
N ARG A 10 17.55 3.93 2.40
CA ARG A 10 16.46 4.89 2.07
C ARG A 10 15.84 4.63 0.70
N ALA A 11 16.64 4.34 -0.32
CA ALA A 11 16.14 4.05 -1.66
C ALA A 11 15.44 2.68 -1.71
N ARG A 12 16.04 1.63 -1.10
CA ARG A 12 15.44 0.29 -1.03
C ARG A 12 14.12 0.29 -0.26
N THR A 13 14.08 0.94 0.90
CA THR A 13 12.86 1.04 1.72
C THR A 13 11.78 1.90 1.03
N ALA A 14 12.17 2.92 0.25
CA ALA A 14 11.23 3.74 -0.52
C ALA A 14 10.67 3.01 -1.75
N VAL A 15 11.49 2.22 -2.46
CA VAL A 15 11.04 1.35 -3.56
C VAL A 15 10.09 0.29 -3.02
N ASN A 16 10.46 -0.36 -1.91
CA ASN A 16 9.58 -1.30 -1.20
C ASN A 16 8.30 -0.61 -0.71
N GLY A 17 8.38 0.66 -0.29
CA GLY A 17 7.23 1.45 0.15
C GLY A 17 6.25 1.78 -0.99
N ARG A 18 6.74 2.14 -2.18
CA ARG A 18 5.89 2.40 -3.36
C ARG A 18 5.30 1.12 -3.94
N ALA A 19 6.07 0.02 -3.96
CA ALA A 19 5.57 -1.29 -4.35
C ALA A 19 4.48 -1.79 -3.39
N ALA A 20 4.68 -1.60 -2.07
CA ALA A 20 3.67 -1.90 -1.06
C ALA A 20 2.40 -1.06 -1.22
N GLU A 21 2.53 0.24 -1.47
CA GLU A 21 1.39 1.11 -1.78
C GLU A 21 0.61 0.63 -3.00
N PHE A 22 1.31 0.23 -4.07
CA PHE A 22 0.66 -0.26 -5.29
C PHE A 22 -0.03 -1.61 -5.07
N ALA A 23 0.61 -2.56 -4.39
CA ALA A 23 0.04 -3.86 -4.08
C ALA A 23 -1.26 -3.73 -3.25
N VAL A 24 -1.23 -2.92 -2.18
CA VAL A 24 -2.42 -2.65 -1.36
C VAL A 24 -3.54 -2.00 -2.19
N LEU A 25 -3.19 -1.05 -3.05
CA LEU A 25 -4.18 -0.34 -3.88
C LEU A 25 -4.78 -1.24 -4.97
N ALA A 26 -3.98 -2.13 -5.57
CA ALA A 26 -4.41 -3.10 -6.56
C ALA A 26 -5.39 -4.12 -5.95
N ILE A 27 -5.09 -4.63 -4.75
CA ILE A 27 -5.98 -5.55 -4.02
C ILE A 27 -7.32 -4.88 -3.66
N LEU A 28 -7.32 -3.59 -3.32
CA LEU A 28 -8.55 -2.85 -3.04
C LEU A 28 -9.30 -2.40 -4.30
N SER A 29 -8.69 -2.46 -5.48
CA SER A 29 -9.24 -1.94 -6.73
C SER A 29 -10.61 -2.52 -7.13
N PRO A 30 -10.85 -3.85 -6.99
CA PRO A 30 -12.16 -4.45 -7.24
C PRO A 30 -13.27 -3.89 -6.34
N GLY A 31 -12.91 -3.19 -5.26
CA GLY A 31 -13.83 -2.61 -4.29
C GLY A 31 -13.96 -3.45 -3.03
N GLY A 32 -14.99 -3.17 -2.23
CA GLY A 32 -15.19 -3.80 -0.94
C GLY A 32 -14.40 -3.16 0.21
N GLN A 33 -14.42 -3.82 1.37
CA GLN A 33 -13.77 -3.36 2.59
C GLN A 33 -12.87 -4.47 3.11
N LEU A 34 -11.57 -4.20 3.24
CA LEU A 34 -10.59 -5.16 3.77
C LEU A 34 -9.92 -4.63 5.03
N THR A 35 -9.60 -5.54 5.95
CA THR A 35 -8.81 -5.20 7.13
C THR A 35 -7.32 -5.08 6.78
N ALA A 36 -6.55 -4.39 7.62
CA ALA A 36 -5.09 -4.32 7.44
C ALA A 36 -4.44 -5.72 7.45
N GLN A 37 -5.03 -6.68 8.17
CA GLN A 37 -4.54 -8.07 8.21
C GLN A 37 -4.79 -8.80 6.88
N GLN A 38 -6.01 -8.71 6.35
CA GLN A 38 -6.35 -9.30 5.04
C GLN A 38 -5.48 -8.71 3.93
N LEU A 39 -5.22 -7.39 4.00
CA LEU A 39 -4.31 -6.71 3.07
C LEU A 39 -2.86 -7.18 3.20
N SER A 40 -2.34 -7.40 4.42
CA SER A 40 -0.98 -7.94 4.58
C SER A 40 -0.84 -9.36 4.03
N GLU A 41 -1.84 -10.22 4.27
CA GLU A 41 -1.83 -11.60 3.80
C GLU A 41 -1.88 -11.66 2.27
N GLN A 42 -2.82 -10.94 1.65
CA GLN A 42 -2.97 -10.93 0.19
C GLN A 42 -1.80 -10.23 -0.52
N ALA A 43 -1.25 -9.15 0.06
CA ALA A 43 -0.10 -8.44 -0.50
C ALA A 43 1.25 -9.10 -0.20
N ARG A 44 1.28 -10.15 0.65
CA ARG A 44 2.49 -10.78 1.20
C ARG A 44 3.43 -9.75 1.84
N LEU A 45 2.85 -8.80 2.57
CA LEU A 45 3.57 -7.73 3.26
C LEU A 45 3.53 -7.93 4.78
N THR A 46 4.50 -7.36 5.48
CA THR A 46 4.42 -7.28 6.94
C THR A 46 3.32 -6.31 7.37
N ALA A 47 2.72 -6.54 8.53
CA ALA A 47 1.68 -5.65 9.06
C ALA A 47 2.15 -4.18 9.20
N TRP A 48 3.43 -3.96 9.50
CA TRP A 48 4.02 -2.62 9.58
C TRP A 48 4.10 -1.95 8.20
N ALA A 49 4.56 -2.67 7.18
CA ALA A 49 4.61 -2.18 5.80
C ALA A 49 3.20 -1.85 5.27
N THR A 50 2.23 -2.73 5.53
CA THR A 50 0.81 -2.51 5.15
C THR A 50 0.23 -1.28 5.83
N ARG A 51 0.43 -1.09 7.15
CA ARG A 51 -0.03 0.10 7.87
C ARG A 51 0.63 1.38 7.34
N GLY A 52 1.93 1.34 7.06
CA GLY A 52 2.65 2.47 6.47
C GLY A 52 2.15 2.82 5.06
N ALA A 53 1.85 1.81 4.22
CA ALA A 53 1.25 2.01 2.91
C ALA A 53 -0.15 2.61 3.02
N LEU A 54 -1.01 2.07 3.89
CA LEU A 54 -2.35 2.58 4.14
C LEU A 54 -2.34 4.05 4.60
N ALA A 55 -1.50 4.42 5.56
CA ALA A 55 -1.38 5.79 6.02
C ALA A 55 -0.96 6.76 4.89
N ARG A 56 -0.04 6.33 4.01
CA ARG A 56 0.40 7.15 2.86
C ARG A 56 -0.67 7.25 1.78
N LEU A 57 -1.42 6.18 1.52
CA LEU A 57 -2.54 6.18 0.58
C LEU A 57 -3.71 7.02 1.10
N GLU A 58 -4.00 6.97 2.41
CA GLU A 58 -5.04 7.75 3.08
C GLU A 58 -4.72 9.25 3.04
N LYS A 59 -3.47 9.62 3.38
CA LYS A 59 -2.99 11.01 3.26
C LYS A 59 -3.14 11.58 1.84
N ARG A 60 -3.14 10.72 0.82
CA ARG A 60 -3.34 11.10 -0.59
C ARG A 60 -4.79 10.98 -1.08
N GLY A 61 -5.73 10.58 -0.21
CA GLY A 61 -7.13 10.39 -0.55
C GLY A 61 -7.40 9.22 -1.50
N LEU A 62 -6.48 8.25 -1.60
CA LEU A 62 -6.61 7.09 -2.49
C LEU A 62 -7.38 5.94 -1.81
N VAL A 63 -7.28 5.84 -0.50
CA VAL A 63 -8.07 4.93 0.34
C VAL A 63 -8.70 5.72 1.47
N VAL A 64 -9.75 5.18 2.05
CA VAL A 64 -10.41 5.71 3.24
C VAL A 64 -10.61 4.58 4.24
N SER A 65 -10.42 4.89 5.52
CA SER A 65 -10.76 3.99 6.59
C SER A 65 -12.25 4.09 6.94
N THR A 66 -12.90 2.94 7.12
CA THR A 66 -14.32 2.82 7.51
C THR A 66 -14.39 2.15 8.88
N TYR A 67 -15.25 2.63 9.78
CA TYR A 67 -15.47 2.10 11.14
C TYR A 67 -14.16 1.94 11.96
N GLY A 68 -13.86 2.93 12.81
CA GLY A 68 -12.80 2.80 13.83
C GLY A 68 -11.39 2.49 13.30
N ARG A 69 -11.09 2.82 12.03
CA ARG A 69 -9.83 2.49 11.33
C ARG A 69 -9.53 1.00 11.15
N ALA A 70 -10.52 0.13 11.31
CA ALA A 70 -10.34 -1.32 11.20
C ALA A 70 -10.45 -1.83 9.75
N ARG A 71 -11.23 -1.15 8.91
CA ARG A 71 -11.48 -1.55 7.51
C ARG A 71 -11.10 -0.44 6.55
N TRP A 72 -10.63 -0.83 5.37
CA TRP A 72 -10.13 0.08 4.33
C TRP A 72 -10.86 -0.14 3.03
N ARG A 73 -11.18 0.96 2.35
CA ARG A 73 -11.85 0.97 1.06
C ARG A 73 -11.11 1.88 0.08
N VAL A 74 -11.03 1.49 -1.18
CA VAL A 74 -10.51 2.36 -2.25
C VAL A 74 -11.51 3.47 -2.59
N THR A 75 -11.01 4.69 -2.81
CA THR A 75 -11.82 5.81 -3.30
C THR A 75 -11.95 5.75 -4.83
N LYS A 76 -12.86 6.55 -5.42
CA LYS A 76 -12.91 6.71 -6.90
C LYS A 76 -11.54 7.13 -7.45
N ARG A 77 -10.86 8.06 -6.78
CA ARG A 77 -9.51 8.54 -7.12
C ARG A 77 -8.46 7.44 -6.99
N GLY A 78 -8.54 6.63 -5.94
CA GLY A 78 -7.67 5.46 -5.75
C GLY A 78 -7.74 4.48 -6.91
N ARG A 79 -8.95 4.17 -7.40
CA ARG A 79 -9.13 3.28 -8.55
C ARG A 79 -8.52 3.86 -9.84
N ALA A 80 -8.76 5.13 -10.12
CA ALA A 80 -8.13 5.80 -11.26
C ALA A 80 -6.59 5.77 -11.16
N ALA A 81 -6.04 5.92 -9.95
CA ALA A 81 -4.59 5.83 -9.73
C ALA A 81 -4.03 4.43 -9.98
N VAL A 82 -4.78 3.35 -9.76
CA VAL A 82 -4.34 1.97 -10.13
C VAL A 82 -4.19 1.85 -11.63
N ILE A 83 -5.13 2.38 -12.41
CA ILE A 83 -5.13 2.32 -13.87
C ILE A 83 -3.89 3.05 -14.41
N VAL A 84 -3.71 4.32 -14.04
CA VAL A 84 -2.60 5.16 -14.51
C VAL A 84 -1.23 4.62 -14.07
N LYS A 85 -1.15 4.03 -12.88
CA LYS A 85 0.12 3.56 -12.33
C LYS A 85 0.44 2.13 -12.75
N GLY A 86 -0.57 1.32 -13.05
CA GLY A 86 -0.42 -0.01 -13.65
C GLY A 86 0.32 0.06 -14.98
N GLU A 87 0.05 1.07 -15.80
CA GLU A 87 0.81 1.33 -17.05
C GLU A 87 2.30 1.57 -16.78
N ARG A 88 2.64 2.32 -15.72
CA ARG A 88 4.05 2.59 -15.34
C ARG A 88 4.80 1.41 -14.72
N PHE A 89 4.08 0.41 -14.20
CA PHE A 89 4.69 -0.80 -13.64
C PHE A 89 4.67 -1.98 -14.62
N ALA A 90 3.92 -1.88 -15.72
CA ALA A 90 3.88 -2.86 -16.81
C ALA A 90 4.89 -2.57 -17.94
N SER A 91 5.60 -1.44 -17.86
CA SER A 91 6.65 -1.01 -18.80
C SER A 91 8.05 -1.32 -18.28
#